data_AF-A0A250IHM6-F1
#
_entry.id   AF-A0A250IHM6-F1
#
_cell.length_a   1.000
_cell.length_b   1.000
_cell.length_c   1.000
_cell.angle_alpha   90.00
_cell.angle_beta   90.00
_cell.angle_gamma   90.00
#
_symmetry.space_group_name_H-M   'P 1'
#
loop_
_entity.id
_entity.type
_entity.pdbx_description
1 polymer ?
#
loop_
_entity_poly.entity_id
_entity_poly.type
_entity_poly.pdbx_seq_one_letter_code
_entity_poly.pdbx_strand_id
1 'polypeptide(L)'
;MRHLLAGTVAVSALVWTGNASAAEGACGSTAAGWNAPNGAVVFSRGEGPIRPVMDAIGEYRTHSMLSHGPGGSTSHATLATPTQTDWPGVCTKPINGNHLQYGYPGLEQINQGGAYHSLYSEGGGVEWIGWQQGNPTQAALIGDSIWYNHPFVTDRSRADSGQTIDRPLWHNMRVNYSLYQYRDLQSVHDMPGDAANNGMVCSTFLAYAHHYAGRGHVTPYTYSHGQIANASNALYAGVYNQCKASLGWFLNAALTVACPFYNVCGNAGNQVANCMSTNSCDSSSASPWKGVRDDPNATATSISPDRIGGWGVHSMHNTIWGPDYSHQLQWNSGGNVYGCWQ
;
A
#
# COMPACT_ATOMS: atom_id res chain seq x y z
N MET A 1 -37.09 35.89 -45.62
CA MET A 1 -35.96 34.93 -45.76
C MET A 1 -34.83 35.34 -44.84
N ARG A 2 -34.67 34.66 -43.70
CA ARG A 2 -33.38 34.35 -43.04
C ARG A 2 -33.69 33.46 -41.85
N HIS A 3 -33.38 32.17 -41.99
CA HIS A 3 -33.47 31.16 -40.96
C HIS A 3 -32.36 31.40 -39.92
N LEU A 4 -32.72 31.43 -38.63
CA LEU A 4 -31.78 31.28 -37.53
C LEU A 4 -31.83 29.80 -37.12
N LEU A 5 -30.73 29.10 -37.38
CA LEU A 5 -30.47 27.74 -36.91
C LEU A 5 -29.31 27.78 -35.91
N ALA A 6 -29.55 27.05 -34.82
CA ALA A 6 -28.62 26.22 -34.07
C ALA A 6 -27.51 26.89 -33.23
N GLY A 7 -27.43 26.41 -31.99
CA GLY A 7 -26.26 26.56 -31.15
C GLY A 7 -26.50 26.31 -29.66
N THR A 8 -27.28 25.29 -29.29
CA THR A 8 -27.26 24.78 -27.91
C THR A 8 -25.89 24.17 -27.65
N VAL A 9 -25.05 24.89 -26.91
CA VAL A 9 -23.81 24.35 -26.34
C VAL A 9 -24.23 23.35 -25.28
N ALA A 10 -24.21 22.06 -25.64
CA ALA A 10 -24.28 20.98 -24.67
C ALA A 10 -23.00 21.05 -23.82
N VAL A 11 -23.13 21.62 -22.62
CA VAL A 11 -22.11 21.48 -21.58
C VAL A 11 -22.17 20.02 -21.14
N SER A 12 -21.32 19.19 -21.74
CA SER A 12 -21.07 17.84 -21.26
C SER A 12 -20.52 17.96 -19.85
N ALA A 13 -21.38 17.74 -18.85
CA ALA A 13 -20.96 17.45 -17.50
C ALA A 13 -20.20 16.11 -17.56
N LEU A 14 -18.87 16.18 -17.75
CA LEU A 14 -18.03 15.05 -17.38
C LEU A 14 -18.23 14.85 -15.89
N VAL A 15 -18.85 13.74 -15.53
CA VAL A 15 -18.83 13.20 -14.18
C VAL A 15 -17.40 12.68 -13.99
N TRP A 16 -16.57 13.47 -13.31
CA TRP A 16 -15.24 13.06 -12.90
C TRP A 16 -15.40 12.17 -11.67
N THR A 17 -15.18 10.87 -11.83
CA THR A 17 -14.99 9.96 -10.70
C THR A 17 -13.67 10.31 -10.04
N GLY A 18 -13.75 11.09 -8.96
CA GLY A 18 -12.61 11.40 -8.10
C GLY A 18 -12.17 10.15 -7.36
N ASN A 19 -10.91 9.73 -7.57
CA ASN A 19 -10.32 8.60 -6.86
C ASN A 19 -9.45 9.16 -5.73
N ALA A 20 -9.80 8.87 -4.48
CA ALA A 20 -8.98 9.09 -3.29
C ALA A 20 -8.17 7.83 -2.96
N SER A 21 -7.19 7.98 -2.08
CA SER A 21 -6.59 6.89 -1.32
C SER A 21 -6.82 7.19 0.17
N ALA A 22 -6.83 6.15 1.02
CA ALA A 22 -7.13 6.11 2.46
C ALA A 22 -7.05 7.41 3.28
N ALA A 23 -8.14 8.17 3.38
CA ALA A 23 -8.62 8.79 4.63
C ALA A 23 -9.95 9.53 4.38
N GLU A 24 -11.05 8.77 4.30
CA GLU A 24 -12.40 9.14 4.77
C GLU A 24 -13.31 7.95 4.47
N GLY A 25 -13.29 7.01 5.43
CA GLY A 25 -13.70 5.63 5.23
C GLY A 25 -12.95 4.66 6.13
N ALA A 26 -12.50 5.10 7.30
CA ALA A 26 -11.69 4.23 8.13
C ALA A 26 -12.55 3.24 8.93
N CYS A 27 -13.87 3.23 8.77
CA CYS A 27 -14.77 2.30 9.43
C CYS A 27 -15.94 1.93 8.53
N GLY A 28 -16.40 0.68 8.61
CA GLY A 28 -17.61 0.27 7.92
C GLY A 28 -18.07 -1.13 8.25
N SER A 29 -19.32 -1.41 7.86
CA SER A 29 -19.93 -2.72 7.95
C SER A 29 -19.94 -3.37 6.58
N THR A 30 -19.45 -4.60 6.48
CA THR A 30 -19.67 -5.44 5.30
C THR A 30 -20.62 -6.58 5.64
N ALA A 31 -21.47 -6.93 4.69
CA ALA A 31 -22.20 -8.17 4.75
C ALA A 31 -21.17 -9.28 4.56
N ALA A 32 -21.00 -10.09 5.59
CA ALA A 32 -20.16 -11.27 5.62
C ALA A 32 -18.63 -11.12 5.72
N GLY A 33 -18.04 -12.08 6.43
CA GLY A 33 -16.62 -12.39 6.34
C GLY A 33 -16.26 -13.08 5.01
N TRP A 34 -14.96 -13.14 4.71
CA TRP A 34 -14.46 -13.71 3.47
C TRP A 34 -14.26 -15.23 3.54
N ASN A 35 -14.11 -15.87 2.38
CA ASN A 35 -13.82 -17.30 2.27
C ASN A 35 -12.32 -17.65 2.41
N ALA A 36 -11.42 -16.69 2.63
CA ALA A 36 -10.00 -16.96 2.77
C ALA A 36 -9.70 -17.69 4.10
N PRO A 37 -9.15 -18.91 4.07
CA PRO A 37 -8.90 -19.70 5.28
C PRO A 37 -7.78 -19.10 6.14
N ASN A 38 -7.63 -19.61 7.37
CA ASN A 38 -6.55 -19.19 8.26
C ASN A 38 -5.18 -19.43 7.61
N GLY A 39 -4.32 -18.43 7.68
CA GLY A 39 -2.98 -18.45 7.10
C GLY A 39 -2.91 -18.22 5.60
N ALA A 40 -4.04 -18.10 4.90
CA ALA A 40 -4.03 -17.74 3.48
C ALA A 40 -3.54 -16.29 3.30
N VAL A 41 -2.88 -16.05 2.17
CA VAL A 41 -2.56 -14.69 1.74
C VAL A 41 -3.62 -14.24 0.75
N VAL A 42 -4.26 -13.12 1.06
CA VAL A 42 -5.15 -12.41 0.15
C VAL A 42 -4.34 -11.37 -0.60
N PHE A 43 -4.44 -11.38 -1.91
CA PHE A 43 -3.77 -10.44 -2.79
C PHE A 43 -4.79 -9.61 -3.53
N SER A 44 -4.46 -8.35 -3.78
CA SER A 44 -5.29 -7.50 -4.63
C SER A 44 -4.47 -6.63 -5.56
N ARG A 45 -5.14 -6.17 -6.61
CA ARG A 45 -4.74 -5.07 -7.46
C ARG A 45 -5.78 -3.97 -7.31
N GLY A 46 -5.31 -2.82 -6.87
CA GLY A 46 -6.12 -1.61 -6.73
C GLY A 46 -5.41 -0.39 -7.32
N GLU A 47 -6.18 0.68 -7.47
CA GLU A 47 -5.69 1.98 -7.89
C GLU A 47 -4.74 2.59 -6.84
N GLY A 48 -3.92 3.56 -7.28
CA GLY A 48 -3.02 4.32 -6.40
C GLY A 48 -1.64 4.56 -7.00
N PRO A 49 -0.79 5.37 -6.31
CA PRO A 49 0.53 5.73 -6.82
C PRO A 49 1.49 4.53 -6.98
N ILE A 50 1.19 3.40 -6.33
CA ILE A 50 2.00 2.18 -6.41
C ILE A 50 1.68 1.32 -7.65
N ARG A 51 0.47 1.41 -8.22
CA ARG A 51 0.08 0.60 -9.39
C ARG A 51 1.01 0.85 -10.59
N PRO A 52 1.27 2.11 -11.02
CA PRO A 52 2.20 2.38 -12.11
C PRO A 52 3.62 1.90 -11.84
N VAL A 53 4.03 1.85 -10.55
CA VAL A 53 5.33 1.30 -10.15
C VAL A 53 5.38 -0.19 -10.42
N MET A 54 4.37 -0.95 -9.98
CA MET A 54 4.27 -2.38 -10.23
C MET A 54 4.28 -2.70 -11.73
N ASP A 55 3.45 -1.99 -12.50
CA ASP A 55 3.39 -2.17 -13.96
C ASP A 55 4.77 -1.89 -14.62
N ALA A 56 5.49 -0.85 -14.16
CA ALA A 56 6.79 -0.47 -14.69
C ALA A 56 7.92 -1.47 -14.39
N ILE A 57 7.80 -2.25 -13.31
CA ILE A 57 8.77 -3.31 -12.96
C ILE A 57 8.35 -4.71 -13.47
N GLY A 58 7.19 -4.82 -14.11
CA GLY A 58 6.66 -6.06 -14.66
C GLY A 58 5.88 -6.92 -13.65
N GLU A 59 5.36 -6.31 -12.58
CA GLU A 59 4.57 -6.95 -11.53
C GLU A 59 3.11 -6.49 -11.63
N TYR A 60 2.16 -7.32 -11.18
CA TYR A 60 0.73 -7.05 -11.31
C TYR A 60 0.03 -6.68 -9.99
N ARG A 61 0.32 -7.38 -8.89
CA ARG A 61 -0.39 -7.21 -7.62
C ARG A 61 0.22 -6.09 -6.78
N THR A 62 -0.62 -5.29 -6.13
CA THR A 62 -0.21 -4.09 -5.38
C THR A 62 -0.30 -4.25 -3.87
N HIS A 63 -1.20 -5.11 -3.38
CA HIS A 63 -1.39 -5.33 -1.95
C HIS A 63 -1.46 -6.82 -1.61
N SER A 64 -1.09 -7.14 -0.37
CA SER A 64 -1.21 -8.47 0.20
C SER A 64 -1.60 -8.42 1.68
N MET A 65 -2.37 -9.39 2.15
CA MET A 65 -2.88 -9.46 3.52
C MET A 65 -2.80 -10.89 4.03
N LEU A 66 -2.52 -11.08 5.32
CA LEU A 66 -2.56 -12.39 5.97
C LEU A 66 -3.95 -12.61 6.60
N SER A 67 -4.67 -13.62 6.14
CA SER A 67 -5.96 -14.01 6.70
C SER A 67 -5.80 -14.79 8.01
N HIS A 68 -6.59 -14.42 9.03
CA HIS A 68 -6.75 -15.21 10.26
C HIS A 68 -8.05 -16.03 10.24
N GLY A 69 -8.54 -16.34 9.03
CA GLY A 69 -9.68 -17.22 8.78
C GLY A 69 -11.01 -16.51 8.54
N PRO A 70 -12.04 -17.22 8.06
CA PRO A 70 -13.36 -16.65 7.76
C PRO A 70 -14.03 -16.03 8.98
N GLY A 71 -14.55 -14.81 8.85
CA GLY A 71 -15.20 -14.07 9.94
C GLY A 71 -14.25 -13.56 11.04
N GLY A 72 -12.95 -13.83 10.91
CA GLY A 72 -11.92 -13.35 11.82
C GLY A 72 -11.28 -12.03 11.38
N SER A 73 -10.03 -11.86 11.80
CA SER A 73 -9.21 -10.68 11.48
C SER A 73 -8.25 -10.94 10.32
N THR A 74 -7.51 -9.90 9.98
CA THR A 74 -6.54 -9.88 8.89
C THR A 74 -5.37 -9.03 9.35
N SER A 75 -4.14 -9.51 9.18
CA SER A 75 -2.96 -8.67 9.34
C SER A 75 -2.59 -8.03 8.01
N HIS A 76 -2.52 -6.70 8.01
CA HIS A 76 -2.15 -5.94 6.82
C HIS A 76 -1.35 -4.69 7.21
N ALA A 77 -0.44 -4.29 6.33
CA ALA A 77 0.31 -3.04 6.47
C ALA A 77 -0.08 -2.08 5.35
N THR A 78 -0.54 -0.88 5.72
CA THR A 78 -0.95 0.14 4.76
C THR A 78 -0.50 1.55 5.18
N LEU A 79 -0.58 2.47 4.23
CA LEU A 79 -0.29 3.89 4.39
C LEU A 79 -1.58 4.69 4.17
N ALA A 80 -2.04 5.34 5.23
CA ALA A 80 -3.03 6.40 5.15
C ALA A 80 -2.48 7.56 4.30
N THR A 81 -3.39 8.26 3.65
CA THR A 81 -3.11 9.46 2.88
C THR A 81 -2.36 10.47 3.76
N PRO A 82 -1.13 10.82 3.38
CA PRO A 82 -0.33 11.75 4.14
C PRO A 82 -1.00 13.12 4.09
N THR A 83 -1.09 13.78 5.23
CA THR A 83 -1.56 15.17 5.29
C THR A 83 -0.63 16.10 4.51
N GLN A 84 -1.17 17.24 4.11
CA GLN A 84 -0.38 18.33 3.57
C GLN A 84 0.45 18.99 4.68
N THR A 85 1.55 19.63 4.30
CA THR A 85 2.31 20.51 5.20
C THR A 85 1.53 21.79 5.47
N ASP A 86 1.74 22.41 6.64
CA ASP A 86 1.11 23.68 6.99
C ASP A 86 1.56 24.85 6.09
N TRP A 87 0.75 25.90 6.05
CA TRP A 87 1.08 27.15 5.35
C TRP A 87 2.20 27.91 6.06
N PRO A 88 3.20 28.47 5.36
CA PRO A 88 3.40 28.50 3.90
C PRO A 88 4.25 27.33 3.35
N GLY A 89 4.65 26.37 4.18
CA GLY A 89 5.54 25.26 3.81
C GLY A 89 5.00 24.38 2.69
N VAL A 90 3.68 24.28 2.57
CA VAL A 90 2.98 23.52 1.51
C VAL A 90 3.41 23.91 0.08
N CYS A 91 3.85 25.14 -0.15
CA CYS A 91 4.29 25.59 -1.47
C CYS A 91 5.62 24.97 -1.91
N THR A 92 6.51 24.63 -0.97
CA THR A 92 7.84 24.06 -1.25
C THR A 92 7.90 22.57 -0.94
N LYS A 93 7.15 22.11 0.07
CA LYS A 93 7.03 20.73 0.53
C LYS A 93 5.55 20.41 0.75
N PRO A 94 4.81 20.09 -0.32
CA PRO A 94 3.35 19.91 -0.23
C PRO A 94 2.89 18.79 0.70
N ILE A 95 3.69 17.74 0.85
CA ILE A 95 3.33 16.58 1.67
C ILE A 95 4.13 16.63 2.97
N ASN A 96 3.51 16.29 4.09
CA ASN A 96 4.21 16.15 5.36
C ASN A 96 5.23 15.00 5.28
N GLY A 97 6.52 15.34 5.33
CA GLY A 97 7.62 14.37 5.21
C GLY A 97 7.60 13.28 6.28
N ASN A 98 7.13 13.58 7.50
CA ASN A 98 7.04 12.59 8.57
C ASN A 98 6.00 11.52 8.26
N HIS A 99 4.89 11.86 7.61
CA HIS A 99 3.88 10.88 7.21
C HIS A 99 4.36 9.97 6.07
N LEU A 100 5.27 10.45 5.22
CA LEU A 100 5.92 9.63 4.22
C LEU A 100 7.00 8.71 4.83
N GLN A 101 7.75 9.21 5.81
CA GLN A 101 8.86 8.49 6.46
C GLN A 101 8.39 7.47 7.51
N TYR A 102 7.36 7.81 8.28
CA TYR A 102 6.78 7.04 9.36
C TYR A 102 5.30 6.80 9.05
N GLY A 103 5.05 6.09 7.96
CA GLY A 103 3.71 5.85 7.45
C GLY A 103 2.80 5.23 8.51
N TYR A 104 1.66 5.86 8.71
CA TYR A 104 0.58 5.38 9.55
C TYR A 104 -0.54 4.85 8.64
N PRO A 105 -1.35 3.84 9.01
CA PRO A 105 -1.29 3.09 10.25
C PRO A 105 -0.09 2.14 10.36
N GLY A 106 0.51 1.72 9.25
CA GLY A 106 1.53 0.67 9.29
C GLY A 106 0.89 -0.70 9.48
N LEU A 107 1.55 -1.60 10.21
CA LEU A 107 1.06 -2.96 10.42
C LEU A 107 -0.02 -3.02 11.50
N GLU A 108 -1.19 -3.54 11.14
CA GLU A 108 -2.35 -3.69 12.02
C GLU A 108 -3.06 -5.04 11.80
N GLN A 109 -3.81 -5.44 12.82
CA GLN A 109 -4.74 -6.56 12.84
C GLN A 109 -6.17 -6.01 12.84
N ILE A 110 -6.76 -5.97 11.66
CA ILE A 110 -8.09 -5.40 11.39
C ILE A 110 -9.08 -6.51 11.08
N ASN A 111 -10.34 -6.32 11.46
CA ASN A 111 -11.38 -7.27 11.10
C ASN A 111 -11.78 -7.14 9.61
N GLN A 112 -12.55 -8.12 9.12
CA GLN A 112 -12.93 -8.17 7.70
C GLN A 112 -13.86 -7.04 7.24
N GLY A 113 -14.59 -6.37 8.15
CA GLY A 113 -15.31 -5.13 7.85
C GLY A 113 -14.36 -3.97 7.53
N GLY A 114 -13.31 -3.80 8.34
CA GLY A 114 -12.24 -2.84 8.07
C GLY A 114 -11.49 -3.16 6.77
N ALA A 115 -11.19 -4.44 6.51
CA ALA A 115 -10.54 -4.86 5.27
C ALA A 115 -11.39 -4.54 4.04
N TYR A 116 -12.68 -4.90 4.08
CA TYR A 116 -13.63 -4.59 3.01
C TYR A 116 -13.70 -3.09 2.78
N HIS A 117 -13.83 -2.30 3.84
CA HIS A 117 -14.00 -0.88 3.69
C HIS A 117 -12.75 -0.20 3.08
N SER A 118 -11.55 -0.62 3.50
CA SER A 118 -10.29 -0.16 2.90
C SER A 118 -10.17 -0.55 1.42
N LEU A 119 -10.70 -1.71 1.03
CA LEU A 119 -10.61 -2.19 -0.35
C LEU A 119 -11.64 -1.54 -1.29
N TYR A 120 -12.90 -1.32 -0.86
CA TYR A 120 -14.00 -1.01 -1.79
C TYR A 120 -14.62 0.38 -1.66
N SER A 121 -14.40 1.09 -0.55
CA SER A 121 -15.11 2.34 -0.27
C SER A 121 -14.22 3.58 -0.34
N GLU A 122 -12.91 3.41 -0.47
CA GLU A 122 -11.94 4.49 -0.53
C GLU A 122 -11.66 4.99 -1.96
N GLY A 123 -12.65 5.00 -2.86
CA GLY A 123 -12.46 5.43 -4.26
C GLY A 123 -11.47 4.58 -5.08
N GLY A 124 -10.93 3.52 -4.48
CA GLY A 124 -10.15 2.47 -5.11
C GLY A 124 -11.08 1.39 -5.61
N GLY A 125 -11.13 1.21 -6.92
CA GLY A 125 -11.65 -0.03 -7.49
C GLY A 125 -10.64 -1.14 -7.21
N VAL A 126 -11.11 -2.26 -6.66
CA VAL A 126 -10.37 -3.51 -6.72
C VAL A 126 -10.54 -4.04 -8.14
N GLU A 127 -9.49 -3.90 -8.96
CA GLU A 127 -9.45 -4.48 -10.31
C GLU A 127 -9.43 -6.00 -10.22
N TRP A 128 -8.69 -6.53 -9.25
CA TRP A 128 -8.57 -7.96 -9.02
C TRP A 128 -8.33 -8.27 -7.54
N ILE A 129 -8.91 -9.36 -7.05
CA ILE A 129 -8.67 -9.89 -5.72
C ILE A 129 -8.81 -11.41 -5.70
N GLY A 130 -7.92 -12.05 -4.97
CA GLY A 130 -7.94 -13.49 -4.77
C GLY A 130 -7.05 -13.90 -3.61
N TRP A 131 -7.06 -15.17 -3.27
CA TRP A 131 -6.21 -15.70 -2.20
C TRP A 131 -5.44 -16.95 -2.64
N GLN A 132 -4.32 -17.22 -1.97
CA GLN A 132 -3.58 -18.47 -2.03
C GLN A 132 -3.31 -18.96 -0.62
N GLN A 133 -3.41 -20.27 -0.41
CA GLN A 133 -3.09 -20.92 0.86
C GLN A 133 -1.89 -21.85 0.72
N GLY A 134 -1.71 -22.50 -0.44
CA GLY A 134 -0.65 -23.48 -0.63
C GLY A 134 -0.86 -24.68 0.27
N ASN A 135 0.10 -24.99 1.15
CA ASN A 135 -0.08 -26.05 2.14
C ASN A 135 -0.95 -25.56 3.32
N PRO A 136 -2.20 -26.06 3.49
CA PRO A 136 -3.13 -25.51 4.49
C PRO A 136 -2.64 -25.61 5.94
N THR A 137 -2.00 -26.72 6.30
CA THR A 137 -1.46 -26.92 7.65
C THR A 137 -0.32 -25.95 7.94
N GLN A 138 0.58 -25.74 6.98
CA GLN A 138 1.72 -24.84 7.13
C GLN A 138 1.29 -23.38 7.13
N ALA A 139 0.32 -23.02 6.28
CA ALA A 139 -0.26 -21.69 6.22
C ALA A 139 -0.93 -21.34 7.55
N ALA A 140 -1.78 -22.22 8.09
CA ALA A 140 -2.45 -21.99 9.37
C ALA A 140 -1.45 -21.71 10.50
N LEU A 141 -0.32 -22.42 10.54
CA LEU A 141 0.74 -22.15 11.52
C LEU A 141 1.33 -20.74 11.39
N ILE A 142 1.43 -20.19 10.17
CA ILE A 142 1.85 -18.79 9.97
C ILE A 142 0.80 -17.83 10.55
N GLY A 143 -0.48 -18.03 10.21
CA GLY A 143 -1.59 -17.24 10.75
C GLY A 143 -1.62 -17.24 12.28
N ASP A 144 -1.60 -18.44 12.87
CA ASP A 144 -1.64 -18.63 14.33
C ASP A 144 -0.40 -18.04 15.03
N SER A 145 0.78 -18.13 14.40
CA SER A 145 2.01 -17.54 14.96
C SER A 145 1.92 -16.03 15.07
N ILE A 146 1.34 -15.37 14.07
CA ILE A 146 1.12 -13.92 14.08
C ILE A 146 -0.02 -13.54 15.02
N TRP A 147 -1.09 -14.33 15.07
CA TRP A 147 -2.29 -13.98 15.83
C TRP A 147 -2.15 -14.24 17.33
N TYR A 148 -1.60 -15.40 17.72
CA TYR A 148 -1.56 -15.83 19.13
C TYR A 148 -0.20 -15.66 19.80
N ASN A 149 0.91 -15.75 19.04
CA ASN A 149 2.25 -15.84 19.62
C ASN A 149 3.07 -14.55 19.45
N HIS A 150 2.73 -13.73 18.46
CA HIS A 150 3.49 -12.52 18.16
C HIS A 150 3.09 -11.37 19.10
N PRO A 151 4.05 -10.63 19.68
CA PRO A 151 3.74 -9.47 20.51
C PRO A 151 2.90 -8.43 19.78
N PHE A 152 1.96 -7.81 20.48
CA PHE A 152 1.13 -6.73 19.95
C PHE A 152 0.85 -5.64 21.01
N VAL A 153 0.41 -4.48 20.55
CA VAL A 153 -0.21 -3.43 21.37
C VAL A 153 -1.60 -3.15 20.83
N THR A 154 -2.56 -2.88 21.72
CA THR A 154 -3.91 -2.48 21.33
C THR A 154 -4.04 -0.97 21.38
N ASP A 155 -4.39 -0.37 20.25
CA ASP A 155 -4.68 1.05 20.13
C ASP A 155 -6.19 1.28 19.95
N ARG A 156 -6.68 2.50 20.20
CA ARG A 156 -8.03 2.92 19.78
C ARG A 156 -7.96 3.41 18.34
N SER A 157 -8.95 3.05 17.53
CA SER A 157 -9.08 3.60 16.17
C SER A 157 -9.21 5.13 16.23
N ARG A 158 -8.52 5.85 15.32
CA ARG A 158 -8.70 7.31 15.20
C ARG A 158 -9.98 7.66 14.46
N ALA A 159 -10.54 6.70 13.72
CA ALA A 159 -11.78 6.86 12.98
C ALA A 159 -13.02 6.60 13.83
N ASP A 160 -12.95 5.60 14.72
CA ASP A 160 -13.99 5.32 15.70
C ASP A 160 -13.37 4.97 17.05
N SER A 161 -13.40 5.92 17.98
CA SER A 161 -12.84 5.75 19.33
C SER A 161 -13.49 4.64 20.18
N GLY A 162 -14.63 4.10 19.72
CA GLY A 162 -15.29 2.92 20.29
C GLY A 162 -14.71 1.58 19.82
N GLN A 163 -13.85 1.58 18.79
CA GLN A 163 -13.16 0.39 18.29
C GLN A 163 -11.70 0.36 18.74
N THR A 164 -11.21 -0.85 18.99
CA THR A 164 -9.81 -1.14 19.27
C THR A 164 -9.19 -1.95 18.15
N ILE A 165 -7.91 -1.70 17.87
CA ILE A 165 -7.15 -2.34 16.81
C ILE A 165 -5.84 -2.84 17.39
N ASP A 166 -5.56 -4.12 17.18
CA ASP A 166 -4.31 -4.74 17.60
C ASP A 166 -3.21 -4.46 16.58
N ARG A 167 -2.00 -4.23 17.08
CA ARG A 167 -0.84 -3.85 16.27
C ARG A 167 0.34 -4.74 16.59
N PRO A 168 0.69 -5.68 15.70
CA PRO A 168 1.88 -6.48 15.85
C PRO A 168 3.12 -5.59 16.04
N LEU A 169 3.94 -5.93 17.03
CA LEU A 169 5.16 -5.20 17.37
C LEU A 169 6.38 -5.90 16.80
N TRP A 170 7.20 -5.16 16.06
CA TRP A 170 8.51 -5.65 15.65
C TRP A 170 9.57 -4.95 16.50
N HIS A 171 10.47 -5.74 17.11
CA HIS A 171 11.42 -5.28 18.12
C HIS A 171 10.78 -4.49 19.28
N ASN A 172 9.61 -4.95 19.75
CA ASN A 172 8.80 -4.28 20.78
C ASN A 172 8.39 -2.83 20.43
N MET A 173 8.42 -2.46 19.15
CA MET A 173 8.04 -1.15 18.65
C MET A 173 6.90 -1.26 17.62
N ARG A 174 6.06 -0.23 17.55
CA ARG A 174 5.03 -0.11 16.50
C ARG A 174 5.70 -0.11 15.13
N VAL A 175 5.15 -0.89 14.20
CA VAL A 175 5.66 -0.98 12.83
C VAL A 175 4.97 0.06 11.97
N ASN A 176 5.76 0.95 11.38
CA ASN A 176 5.28 1.96 10.44
C ASN A 176 5.22 1.40 9.03
N TYR A 177 4.45 2.01 8.13
CA TYR A 177 4.58 1.76 6.71
C TYR A 177 5.77 2.56 6.17
N SER A 178 6.66 1.92 5.39
CA SER A 178 7.84 2.59 4.83
C SER A 178 7.94 2.36 3.33
N LEU A 179 7.80 3.45 2.56
CA LEU A 179 7.96 3.42 1.11
C LEU A 179 9.36 2.97 0.67
N TYR A 180 10.37 3.18 1.50
CA TYR A 180 11.75 2.81 1.18
C TYR A 180 11.94 1.30 0.95
N GLN A 181 11.07 0.46 1.53
CA GLN A 181 11.14 -0.99 1.37
C GLN A 181 10.88 -1.50 -0.03
N TYR A 182 10.23 -0.70 -0.88
CA TYR A 182 10.10 -1.04 -2.29
C TYR A 182 11.46 -1.03 -3.01
N ARG A 183 12.46 -0.32 -2.47
CA ARG A 183 13.83 -0.31 -2.98
C ARG A 183 14.75 -1.25 -2.20
N ASP A 184 14.68 -1.19 -0.88
CA ASP A 184 15.64 -1.82 0.02
C ASP A 184 14.95 -2.32 1.28
N LEU A 185 14.90 -3.65 1.45
CA LEU A 185 14.26 -4.29 2.59
C LEU A 185 15.01 -4.10 3.89
N GLN A 186 16.29 -3.72 3.84
CA GLN A 186 17.14 -3.55 5.02
C GLN A 186 17.24 -4.77 5.95
N SER A 187 16.84 -5.97 5.48
CA SER A 187 16.69 -7.25 6.21
C SER A 187 15.45 -7.44 7.09
N VAL A 188 14.49 -6.52 7.07
CA VAL A 188 13.26 -6.60 7.92
C VAL A 188 12.33 -7.78 7.64
N HIS A 189 12.53 -8.46 6.50
CA HIS A 189 11.81 -9.69 6.14
C HIS A 189 12.38 -10.92 6.86
N ASP A 190 13.45 -10.75 7.63
CA ASP A 190 14.26 -11.80 8.22
C ASP A 190 14.36 -11.66 9.75
N MET A 191 14.96 -12.67 10.41
CA MET A 191 15.18 -12.71 11.85
C MET A 191 16.57 -13.28 12.21
N PRO A 192 17.42 -12.53 12.94
CA PRO A 192 17.27 -11.11 13.23
C PRO A 192 17.35 -10.27 11.96
N GLY A 193 16.71 -9.10 11.95
CA GLY A 193 16.72 -8.19 10.81
C GLY A 193 16.64 -6.74 11.28
N ASP A 194 16.83 -5.78 10.36
CA ASP A 194 16.80 -4.34 10.65
C ASP A 194 15.93 -3.57 9.62
N ALA A 195 15.48 -2.37 9.98
CA ALA A 195 14.81 -1.44 9.06
C ALA A 195 14.95 -0.01 9.54
N ALA A 196 15.13 0.91 8.59
CA ALA A 196 14.96 2.32 8.89
C ALA A 196 13.54 2.55 9.40
N ASN A 197 13.45 3.37 10.46
CA ASN A 197 12.17 3.86 10.98
C ASN A 197 11.21 2.76 11.47
N ASN A 198 11.72 1.55 11.73
CA ASN A 198 10.89 0.38 12.08
C ASN A 198 9.80 0.11 11.02
N GLY A 199 10.10 0.40 9.76
CA GLY A 199 9.15 0.33 8.65
C GLY A 199 8.90 -1.09 8.17
N MET A 200 7.70 -1.40 7.66
CA MET A 200 7.37 -2.63 6.95
C MET A 200 6.21 -2.43 5.96
N VAL A 201 6.34 -2.91 4.73
CA VAL A 201 5.24 -2.99 3.75
C VAL A 201 4.60 -4.38 3.77
N CYS A 202 3.40 -4.49 3.21
CA CYS A 202 2.57 -5.68 3.36
C CYS A 202 3.20 -6.99 2.87
N SER A 203 3.90 -7.00 1.74
CA SER A 203 4.58 -8.20 1.21
C SER A 203 5.81 -8.57 2.04
N THR A 204 6.57 -7.58 2.49
CA THR A 204 7.70 -7.77 3.41
C THR A 204 7.26 -8.36 4.73
N PHE A 205 6.10 -7.93 5.24
CA PHE A 205 5.48 -8.52 6.43
C PHE A 205 5.14 -10.00 6.24
N LEU A 206 4.64 -10.40 5.08
CA LEU A 206 4.36 -11.82 4.82
C LEU A 206 5.64 -12.66 4.77
N ALA A 207 6.71 -12.11 4.21
CA ALA A 207 8.02 -12.75 4.25
C ALA A 207 8.56 -12.90 5.68
N TYR A 208 8.44 -11.85 6.49
CA TYR A 208 8.73 -11.89 7.92
C TYR A 208 7.89 -12.95 8.64
N ALA A 209 6.57 -12.97 8.45
CA ALA A 209 5.66 -13.92 9.08
C ALA A 209 5.98 -15.37 8.71
N HIS A 210 6.37 -15.60 7.45
CA HIS A 210 6.82 -16.90 6.97
C HIS A 210 8.07 -17.38 7.71
N HIS A 211 9.07 -16.51 7.89
CA HIS A 211 10.26 -16.85 8.67
C HIS A 211 9.96 -16.97 10.17
N TYR A 212 9.14 -16.07 10.73
CA TYR A 212 8.70 -16.07 12.13
C TYR A 212 8.08 -17.40 12.56
N ALA A 213 7.22 -17.96 11.70
CA ALA A 213 6.61 -19.27 11.93
C ALA A 213 7.54 -20.46 11.61
N GLY A 214 8.82 -20.21 11.31
CA GLY A 214 9.81 -21.22 10.96
C GLY A 214 9.48 -21.97 9.67
N ARG A 215 8.90 -21.30 8.66
CA ARG A 215 8.64 -21.89 7.32
C ARG A 215 9.75 -21.63 6.32
N GLY A 216 10.81 -20.97 6.76
CA GLY A 216 12.02 -20.71 5.98
C GLY A 216 12.13 -19.26 5.53
N HIS A 217 13.34 -18.89 5.14
CA HIS A 217 13.65 -17.57 4.62
C HIS A 217 13.02 -17.37 3.23
N VAL A 218 12.33 -16.26 3.03
CA VAL A 218 11.79 -15.86 1.72
C VAL A 218 12.85 -15.02 1.03
N THR A 219 13.55 -15.62 0.05
CA THR A 219 14.61 -14.92 -0.67
C THR A 219 14.04 -13.69 -1.38
N PRO A 220 14.66 -12.50 -1.31
CA PRO A 220 14.26 -11.31 -2.08
C PRO A 220 14.55 -11.41 -3.59
N TYR A 221 13.93 -10.53 -4.39
CA TYR A 221 14.24 -10.37 -5.81
C TYR A 221 15.03 -9.09 -6.03
N THR A 222 16.06 -9.16 -6.88
CA THR A 222 16.82 -7.97 -7.31
C THR A 222 16.32 -7.50 -8.67
N TYR A 223 15.72 -6.32 -8.69
CA TYR A 223 15.31 -5.61 -9.89
C TYR A 223 16.49 -4.86 -10.51
N SER A 224 16.56 -4.92 -11.84
CA SER A 224 17.62 -4.28 -12.62
C SER A 224 17.53 -2.74 -12.61
N HIS A 225 18.64 -2.08 -12.97
CA HIS A 225 18.68 -0.62 -13.18
C HIS A 225 17.54 -0.12 -14.09
N GLY A 226 17.29 -0.78 -15.22
CA GLY A 226 16.23 -0.36 -16.15
C GLY A 226 14.84 -0.41 -15.52
N GLN A 227 14.55 -1.42 -14.71
CA GLN A 227 13.28 -1.54 -13.99
C GLN A 227 13.13 -0.44 -12.94
N ILE A 228 14.16 -0.18 -12.14
CA ILE A 228 14.09 0.87 -11.10
C ILE A 228 13.97 2.26 -11.74
N ALA A 229 14.64 2.51 -12.86
CA ALA A 229 14.57 3.80 -13.54
C ALA A 229 13.15 4.07 -14.06
N ASN A 230 12.52 3.04 -14.64
CA ASN A 230 11.12 3.10 -15.07
C ASN A 230 10.17 3.29 -13.88
N ALA A 231 10.37 2.54 -12.80
CA ALA A 231 9.61 2.64 -11.56
C ALA A 231 9.64 4.05 -10.96
N SER A 232 10.83 4.65 -10.82
CA SER A 232 10.99 5.99 -10.26
C SER A 232 10.30 7.06 -11.11
N ASN A 233 10.42 6.97 -12.44
CA ASN A 233 9.72 7.87 -13.36
C ASN A 233 8.20 7.70 -13.27
N ALA A 234 7.70 6.45 -13.20
CA ALA A 234 6.29 6.14 -13.08
C ALA A 234 5.69 6.64 -11.76
N LEU A 235 6.41 6.47 -10.64
CA LEU A 235 6.01 6.99 -9.34
C LEU A 235 5.91 8.53 -9.35
N TYR A 236 6.96 9.20 -9.84
CA TYR A 236 6.97 10.66 -9.95
C TYR A 236 5.80 11.15 -10.79
N ALA A 237 5.60 10.58 -11.98
CA ALA A 237 4.53 10.96 -12.89
C ALA A 237 3.14 10.68 -12.30
N GLY A 238 2.96 9.53 -11.63
CA GLY A 238 1.72 9.17 -10.97
C GLY A 238 1.31 10.18 -9.90
N VAL A 239 2.23 10.51 -8.98
CA VAL A 239 1.98 11.50 -7.92
C VAL A 239 1.77 12.91 -8.51
N TYR A 240 2.58 13.30 -9.49
CA TYR A 240 2.43 14.59 -10.18
C TYR A 240 1.03 14.72 -10.81
N ASN A 241 0.59 13.70 -11.53
CA ASN A 241 -0.70 13.69 -12.21
C ASN A 241 -1.87 13.68 -11.23
N GLN A 242 -1.79 12.89 -10.15
CA GLN A 242 -2.79 12.91 -9.09
C GLN A 242 -2.90 14.31 -8.45
N CYS A 243 -1.76 14.96 -8.16
CA CYS A 243 -1.77 16.34 -7.66
C CYS A 243 -2.41 17.32 -8.64
N LYS A 244 -2.07 17.22 -9.94
CA LYS A 244 -2.61 18.11 -10.97
C LYS A 244 -4.11 17.94 -11.18
N ALA A 245 -4.62 16.73 -11.00
CA ALA A 245 -6.03 16.40 -11.15
C ALA A 245 -6.82 16.53 -9.84
N SER A 246 -6.18 16.95 -8.73
CA SER A 246 -6.78 16.94 -7.39
C SER A 246 -7.40 15.59 -7.06
N LEU A 247 -6.63 14.52 -7.29
CA LEU A 247 -6.99 13.14 -6.99
C LEU A 247 -6.08 12.61 -5.86
N GLY A 248 -6.48 11.48 -5.28
CA GLY A 248 -5.70 10.76 -4.28
C GLY A 248 -5.46 11.64 -3.05
N TRP A 249 -4.19 11.82 -2.73
CA TRP A 249 -3.73 12.67 -1.61
C TRP A 249 -4.10 14.16 -1.75
N PHE A 250 -4.62 14.58 -2.91
CA PHE A 250 -4.78 15.98 -3.26
C PHE A 250 -6.25 16.43 -3.49
N LEU A 251 -7.25 15.61 -3.12
CA LEU A 251 -8.67 15.90 -3.36
C LEU A 251 -9.19 17.22 -2.76
N ASN A 252 -8.54 17.75 -1.72
CA ASN A 252 -8.90 19.03 -1.09
C ASN A 252 -7.77 20.06 -1.16
N ALA A 253 -6.83 19.89 -2.08
CA ALA A 253 -5.61 20.67 -2.12
C ALA A 253 -5.78 21.92 -3.01
N ALA A 254 -5.97 23.11 -2.41
CA ALA A 254 -6.00 24.40 -3.13
C ALA A 254 -4.59 24.87 -3.56
N LEU A 255 -3.69 23.92 -3.83
CA LEU A 255 -2.24 24.13 -3.89
C LEU A 255 -1.80 25.02 -5.05
N THR A 256 -2.43 24.85 -6.22
CA THR A 256 -2.00 25.58 -7.42
C THR A 256 -2.48 27.02 -7.44
N VAL A 257 -3.61 27.32 -6.79
CA VAL A 257 -4.16 28.68 -6.67
C VAL A 257 -3.44 29.46 -5.57
N ALA A 258 -3.12 28.82 -4.44
CA ALA A 258 -2.44 29.46 -3.32
C ALA A 258 -0.93 29.67 -3.54
N CYS A 259 -0.27 28.81 -4.34
CA CYS A 259 1.18 28.85 -4.57
C CYS A 259 1.55 29.15 -6.05
N PRO A 260 1.18 30.32 -6.62
CA PRO A 260 1.26 30.58 -8.07
C PRO A 260 2.68 30.56 -8.67
N PHE A 261 3.71 30.71 -7.84
CA PHE A 261 5.11 30.74 -8.27
C PHE A 261 5.86 29.43 -8.01
N TYR A 262 5.17 28.38 -7.55
CA TYR A 262 5.80 27.12 -7.14
C TYR A 262 5.31 25.95 -7.98
N ASN A 263 6.23 25.04 -8.33
CA ASN A 263 5.90 23.77 -8.96
C ASN A 263 5.44 22.76 -7.90
N VAL A 264 4.29 23.00 -7.27
CA VAL A 264 3.83 22.21 -6.12
C VAL A 264 3.68 20.73 -6.47
N CYS A 265 3.04 20.39 -7.59
CA CYS A 265 2.89 18.98 -7.98
C CYS A 265 4.22 18.32 -8.36
N GLY A 266 5.17 19.07 -8.93
CA GLY A 266 6.53 18.57 -9.14
C GLY A 266 7.26 18.31 -7.83
N ASN A 267 7.09 19.18 -6.84
CA ASN A 267 7.66 19.02 -5.50
C ASN A 267 7.07 17.80 -4.78
N ALA A 268 5.75 17.58 -4.89
CA ALA A 268 5.09 16.39 -4.37
C ALA A 268 5.66 15.12 -4.99
N GLY A 269 5.74 15.07 -6.33
CA GLY A 269 6.35 13.94 -7.03
C GLY A 269 7.78 13.67 -6.58
N ASN A 270 8.59 14.72 -6.38
CA ASN A 270 9.95 14.58 -5.87
C ASN A 270 9.99 14.04 -4.44
N GLN A 271 9.14 14.52 -3.52
CA GLN A 271 9.10 14.03 -2.13
C GLN A 271 8.84 12.52 -2.06
N VAL A 272 7.84 12.03 -2.79
CA VAL A 272 7.48 10.61 -2.77
C VAL A 272 8.54 9.76 -3.45
N ALA A 273 9.05 10.20 -4.60
CA ALA A 273 10.13 9.50 -5.30
C ALA A 273 11.42 9.45 -4.47
N ASN A 274 11.78 10.53 -3.79
CA ASN A 274 12.92 10.57 -2.86
C ASN A 274 12.71 9.65 -1.66
N CYS A 275 11.51 9.63 -1.08
CA CYS A 275 11.21 8.76 0.06
C CYS A 275 11.37 7.28 -0.33
N MET A 276 10.80 6.85 -1.46
CA MET A 276 10.95 5.48 -1.95
C MET A 276 12.38 5.16 -2.38
N SER A 277 13.07 6.09 -3.05
CA SER A 277 14.37 5.81 -3.67
C SER A 277 15.55 5.98 -2.72
N THR A 278 15.47 6.83 -1.69
CA THR A 278 16.61 7.18 -0.81
C THR A 278 16.24 7.40 0.65
N ASN A 279 14.98 7.13 1.05
CA ASN A 279 14.45 7.44 2.37
C ASN A 279 14.48 8.96 2.71
N SER A 280 14.66 9.83 1.71
CA SER A 280 14.71 11.29 1.89
C SER A 280 13.32 11.90 1.71
N CYS A 281 12.43 11.65 2.68
CA CYS A 281 11.00 11.91 2.53
C CYS A 281 10.58 13.39 2.65
N ASP A 282 11.43 14.23 3.25
CA ASP A 282 11.16 15.67 3.46
C ASP A 282 11.84 16.59 2.42
N SER A 283 12.40 16.01 1.35
CA SER A 283 13.09 16.76 0.29
C SER A 283 12.25 16.85 -0.99
N SER A 284 12.05 18.06 -1.50
CA SER A 284 11.42 18.31 -2.82
C SER A 284 12.43 18.50 -3.96
N SER A 285 13.73 18.35 -3.70
CA SER A 285 14.76 18.33 -4.75
C SER A 285 14.65 17.08 -5.59
N ALA A 286 14.78 17.18 -6.92
CA ALA A 286 14.78 16.00 -7.78
C ALA A 286 16.11 15.22 -7.75
N SER A 287 17.17 15.80 -7.16
CA SER A 287 18.52 15.22 -7.19
C SER A 287 18.62 13.82 -6.56
N PRO A 288 18.05 13.53 -5.37
CA PRO A 288 18.25 12.24 -4.73
C PRO A 288 17.68 11.06 -5.53
N TRP A 289 16.40 11.12 -5.91
CA TRP A 289 15.78 10.04 -6.68
C TRP A 289 16.32 9.93 -8.10
N LYS A 290 16.66 11.06 -8.75
CA LYS A 290 17.29 11.01 -10.08
C LYS A 290 18.71 10.46 -10.02
N GLY A 291 19.45 10.71 -8.93
CA GLY A 291 20.76 10.10 -8.71
C GLY A 291 20.69 8.57 -8.69
N VAL A 292 19.66 8.00 -8.06
CA VAL A 292 19.40 6.55 -8.11
C VAL A 292 18.96 6.10 -9.49
N ARG A 293 18.02 6.83 -10.12
CA ARG A 293 17.51 6.54 -11.46
C ARG A 293 18.61 6.53 -12.53
N ASP A 294 19.58 7.42 -12.42
CA ASP A 294 20.62 7.66 -13.43
C ASP A 294 21.92 6.89 -13.15
N ASP A 295 22.07 6.27 -11.97
CA ASP A 295 23.22 5.41 -11.65
C ASP A 295 23.03 4.02 -12.28
N PRO A 296 23.84 3.64 -13.29
CA PRO A 296 23.71 2.36 -13.99
C PRO A 296 23.96 1.13 -13.09
N ASN A 297 24.57 1.33 -11.91
CA ASN A 297 24.83 0.26 -10.93
C ASN A 297 23.73 0.15 -9.88
N ALA A 298 22.78 1.09 -9.84
CA ALA A 298 21.70 1.04 -8.88
C ALA A 298 20.79 -0.17 -9.16
N THR A 299 20.46 -0.89 -8.10
CA THR A 299 19.49 -1.99 -8.10
C THR A 299 18.53 -1.81 -6.93
N ALA A 300 17.39 -2.49 -6.99
CA ALA A 300 16.48 -2.60 -5.87
C ALA A 300 16.35 -4.07 -5.49
N THR A 301 16.45 -4.39 -4.20
CA THR A 301 16.24 -5.74 -3.70
C THR A 301 15.04 -5.71 -2.78
N SER A 302 13.92 -6.29 -3.23
CA SER A 302 12.63 -6.22 -2.55
C SER A 302 11.80 -7.50 -2.73
N ILE A 303 10.67 -7.58 -2.04
CA ILE A 303 9.71 -8.69 -2.13
C ILE A 303 8.36 -8.09 -2.54
N SER A 304 7.92 -8.38 -3.76
CA SER A 304 6.60 -7.98 -4.26
C SER A 304 5.52 -8.97 -3.82
N PRO A 305 4.23 -8.58 -3.86
CA PRO A 305 3.15 -9.55 -3.70
C PRO A 305 3.22 -10.68 -4.73
N ASP A 306 3.64 -10.36 -5.96
CA ASP A 306 3.81 -11.36 -7.03
C ASP A 306 4.89 -12.40 -6.68
N ARG A 307 5.95 -11.97 -5.98
CA ARG A 307 6.98 -12.87 -5.45
C ARG A 307 6.51 -13.75 -4.30
N ILE A 308 5.65 -13.23 -3.41
CA ILE A 308 5.08 -14.03 -2.32
C ILE A 308 4.24 -15.17 -2.90
N GLY A 309 3.42 -14.91 -3.91
CA GLY A 309 2.56 -15.93 -4.51
C GLY A 309 3.13 -16.67 -5.72
N GLY A 310 4.42 -16.49 -6.03
CA GLY A 310 5.12 -17.33 -7.00
C GLY A 310 4.73 -17.11 -8.46
N TRP A 311 4.39 -15.88 -8.86
CA TRP A 311 3.95 -15.56 -10.23
C TRP A 311 5.07 -15.00 -11.11
N GLY A 312 4.83 -14.97 -12.43
CA GLY A 312 5.71 -14.32 -13.39
C GLY A 312 7.11 -14.95 -13.43
N VAL A 313 8.13 -14.14 -13.15
CA VAL A 313 9.53 -14.56 -13.11
C VAL A 313 9.96 -15.15 -11.76
N HIS A 314 9.05 -15.15 -10.77
CA HIS A 314 9.37 -15.58 -9.41
C HIS A 314 9.24 -17.10 -9.25
N SER A 315 10.06 -17.66 -8.36
CA SER A 315 9.97 -19.09 -8.04
C SER A 315 8.69 -19.39 -7.28
N MET A 316 7.91 -20.35 -7.79
CA MET A 316 6.71 -20.87 -7.11
C MET A 316 7.00 -21.51 -5.75
N HIS A 317 8.25 -21.90 -5.47
CA HIS A 317 8.64 -22.53 -4.20
C HIS A 317 9.38 -21.59 -3.24
N ASN A 318 9.37 -20.28 -3.52
CA ASN A 318 9.97 -19.29 -2.63
C ASN A 318 9.20 -19.11 -1.30
N THR A 319 7.90 -19.43 -1.30
CA THR A 319 7.04 -19.44 -0.12
C THR A 319 6.18 -20.70 -0.11
N ILE A 320 5.55 -21.02 1.02
CA ILE A 320 4.55 -22.09 1.08
C ILE A 320 3.28 -21.79 0.28
N TRP A 321 2.98 -20.52 -0.02
CA TRP A 321 1.79 -20.09 -0.75
C TRP A 321 1.96 -20.19 -2.27
N GLY A 322 3.18 -19.98 -2.76
CA GLY A 322 3.48 -19.88 -4.19
C GLY A 322 3.07 -21.07 -5.07
N PRO A 323 3.05 -22.33 -4.59
CA PRO A 323 2.60 -23.46 -5.41
C PRO A 323 1.08 -23.53 -5.64
N ASP A 324 0.29 -22.70 -4.94
CA ASP A 324 -1.17 -22.70 -5.07
C ASP A 324 -1.64 -21.92 -6.30
N TYR A 325 -2.81 -22.26 -6.81
CA TYR A 325 -3.50 -21.39 -7.76
C TYR A 325 -4.27 -20.29 -7.03
N SER A 326 -4.59 -19.20 -7.73
CA SER A 326 -5.41 -18.14 -7.14
C SER A 326 -6.86 -18.58 -7.02
N HIS A 327 -7.42 -18.46 -5.82
CA HIS A 327 -8.82 -18.68 -5.53
C HIS A 327 -9.57 -17.35 -5.50
N GLN A 328 -10.80 -17.33 -6.01
CA GLN A 328 -11.62 -16.12 -5.96
C GLN A 328 -12.01 -15.81 -4.51
N LEU A 329 -11.74 -14.56 -4.08
CA LEU A 329 -12.23 -14.08 -2.81
C LEU A 329 -13.74 -13.84 -2.88
N GLN A 330 -14.48 -14.36 -1.92
CA GLN A 330 -15.92 -14.15 -1.78
C GLN A 330 -16.23 -13.66 -0.37
N TRP A 331 -16.98 -12.57 -0.26
CA TRP A 331 -17.47 -12.00 0.99
C TRP A 331 -18.81 -12.64 1.36
N ASN A 332 -18.84 -13.87 1.89
CA ASN A 332 -20.07 -14.66 2.06
C ASN A 332 -20.13 -15.60 3.31
N SER A 333 -19.73 -15.16 4.52
CA SER A 333 -20.17 -15.75 5.80
C SER A 333 -21.30 -14.94 6.47
N GLY A 334 -22.54 -15.41 6.53
CA GLY A 334 -23.72 -14.61 6.94
C GLY A 334 -23.57 -13.68 8.17
N GLY A 335 -24.26 -12.52 8.13
CA GLY A 335 -24.20 -11.46 9.15
C GLY A 335 -23.52 -10.18 8.63
N ASN A 336 -23.46 -9.13 9.45
CA ASN A 336 -22.68 -7.92 9.17
C ASN A 336 -21.48 -7.84 10.12
N VAL A 337 -20.28 -7.58 9.59
CA VAL A 337 -19.07 -7.34 10.39
C VAL A 337 -18.72 -5.87 10.26
N TYR A 338 -18.83 -5.13 11.37
CA TYR A 338 -18.33 -3.76 11.47
C TYR A 338 -16.86 -3.77 11.86
N GLY A 339 -16.05 -2.94 11.23
CA GLY A 339 -14.68 -2.74 11.67
C GLY A 339 -14.06 -1.48 11.14
N CYS A 340 -12.89 -1.20 11.72
CA CYS A 340 -12.14 -0.01 11.42
C CYS A 340 -10.67 -0.31 11.14
N TRP A 341 -10.10 0.57 10.33
CA TRP A 341 -8.69 0.92 10.33
C TRP A 341 -8.44 2.05 11.31
N GLN A 342 -7.18 2.20 11.70
CA GLN A 342 -6.79 3.27 12.58
C GLN A 342 -6.70 4.59 11.82
#